data_AF-A0A397H5A2-F1
#
_entry.id   AF-A0A397H5A2-F1
#
_cell.length_a   1.000
_cell.length_b   1.000
_cell.length_c   1.000
_cell.angle_alpha   90.00
_cell.angle_beta   90.00
_cell.angle_gamma   90.00
#
_symmetry.space_group_name_H-M   'P 1'
#
loop_
_entity.id
_entity.type
_entity.pdbx_description
1 polymer ?
#
loop_
_entity_poly.entity_id
_entity_poly.type
_entity_poly.pdbx_seq_one_letter_code
_entity_poly.pdbx_strand_id
1 'polypeptide(L)'
;MPTATLLNARCSTCRKVFKNSKGLARHKQYIQRYNQRHQELDELPDNIIAEFKQILLAEIHKKLPLNFRSMGKKIVSIPCPESIFFSVFGGYIHYHSYSKGIYKCIFRGHETYQVLSTIFNSDQWGKKIYSQNQQTYVVCLDSPSQDTSVIEEIDPLEKLLQLSKKKTRQPRFLRGEILIEWKKKNIQRNQREYI
;
A
#
# COMPACT_ATOMS: atom_id res chain seq x y z
N MET A 1 -21.72 -34.22 13.69
CA MET A 1 -21.24 -33.75 12.38
C MET A 1 -20.21 -32.66 12.62
N PRO A 2 -18.90 -32.89 12.39
CA PRO A 2 -17.90 -31.87 12.63
C PRO A 2 -17.92 -30.86 11.48
N THR A 3 -18.16 -29.60 11.83
CA THR A 3 -18.09 -28.46 10.92
C THR A 3 -16.64 -28.31 10.46
N ALA A 4 -16.34 -28.67 9.22
CA ALA A 4 -15.02 -28.51 8.65
C ALA A 4 -14.66 -27.02 8.65
N THR A 5 -13.78 -26.62 9.57
CA THR A 5 -13.19 -25.28 9.61
C THR A 5 -12.46 -25.08 8.28
N LEU A 6 -13.06 -24.33 7.36
CA LEU A 6 -12.43 -23.91 6.11
C LEU A 6 -11.18 -23.11 6.46
N LEU A 7 -10.03 -23.78 6.45
CA LEU A 7 -8.71 -23.17 6.56
C LEU A 7 -8.54 -22.27 5.34
N ASN A 8 -8.93 -21.01 5.48
CA ASN A 8 -8.82 -20.04 4.41
C ASN A 8 -7.33 -19.87 4.06
N ALA A 9 -6.98 -20.08 2.79
CA ALA A 9 -5.60 -19.96 2.33
C ALA A 9 -5.22 -18.48 2.19
N ARG A 10 -4.09 -18.06 2.79
CA ARG A 10 -3.66 -16.65 2.82
C ARG A 10 -2.40 -16.44 1.97
N CYS A 11 -2.36 -15.33 1.23
CA CYS A 11 -1.13 -14.88 0.55
C CYS A 11 -0.17 -14.27 1.56
N SER A 12 1.09 -14.71 1.59
CA SER A 12 2.12 -14.15 2.49
C SER A 12 2.40 -12.68 2.19
N THR A 13 2.51 -12.32 0.90
CA THR A 13 2.88 -10.97 0.47
C THR A 13 1.78 -9.93 0.68
N CYS A 14 0.53 -10.25 0.32
CA CYS A 14 -0.57 -9.26 0.32
C CYS A 14 -1.64 -9.53 1.38
N ARG A 15 -1.46 -10.59 2.18
CA ARG A 15 -2.39 -11.07 3.22
C ARG A 15 -3.82 -11.32 2.73
N LYS A 16 -4.08 -11.33 1.42
CA LYS A 16 -5.39 -11.64 0.84
C LYS A 16 -5.76 -13.08 1.16
N VAL A 17 -7.00 -13.25 1.64
CA VAL A 17 -7.57 -14.51 2.05
C VAL A 17 -8.39 -15.09 0.91
N PHE A 18 -8.24 -16.40 0.67
CA PHE A 18 -8.90 -17.15 -0.39
C PHE A 18 -9.68 -18.32 0.20
N LYS A 19 -10.82 -18.63 -0.43
CA LYS A 19 -11.68 -19.75 -0.02
C LYS A 19 -10.98 -21.11 -0.11
N ASN A 20 -9.97 -21.24 -0.98
CA ASN A 20 -9.24 -22.50 -1.19
C ASN A 20 -7.82 -22.25 -1.73
N SER A 21 -6.99 -23.30 -1.67
CA SER A 21 -5.62 -23.32 -2.17
C SER A 21 -5.53 -23.02 -3.67
N LYS A 22 -6.48 -23.49 -4.48
CA LYS A 22 -6.54 -23.22 -5.93
C LYS A 22 -6.65 -21.72 -6.24
N GLY A 23 -7.46 -20.99 -5.48
CA GLY A 23 -7.58 -19.54 -5.58
C GLY A 23 -6.28 -18.82 -5.22
N LEU A 24 -5.63 -19.26 -4.14
CA LEU A 24 -4.33 -18.74 -3.73
C LEU A 24 -3.24 -19.02 -4.79
N ALA A 25 -3.19 -20.24 -5.34
CA ALA A 25 -2.22 -20.61 -6.38
C ALA A 25 -2.38 -19.75 -7.63
N ARG A 26 -3.62 -19.57 -8.11
CA ARG A 26 -3.92 -18.68 -9.25
C ARG A 26 -3.50 -17.24 -8.96
N HIS A 27 -3.75 -16.76 -7.74
CA HIS A 27 -3.32 -15.42 -7.34
C HIS A 27 -1.80 -15.26 -7.37
N LYS A 28 -1.06 -16.25 -6.85
CA LYS A 28 0.41 -16.26 -6.90
C LYS A 28 0.92 -16.24 -8.35
N GLN A 29 0.31 -17.01 -9.24
CA GLN A 29 0.65 -17.00 -10.67
C GLN A 29 0.44 -15.61 -11.30
N TYR A 30 -0.64 -14.91 -10.96
CA TYR A 30 -0.85 -13.55 -11.45
C TYR A 30 0.20 -12.58 -10.91
N ILE A 31 0.50 -12.61 -9.61
CA ILE A 31 1.56 -11.79 -9.02
C ILE A 31 2.88 -12.07 -9.73
N GLN A 32 3.25 -13.33 -9.94
CA GLN A 32 4.48 -13.69 -10.65
C GLN A 32 4.50 -13.06 -12.05
N ARG A 33 3.42 -13.19 -12.82
CA ARG A 33 3.31 -12.58 -14.16
C ARG A 33 3.42 -11.06 -14.13
N TYR A 34 2.83 -10.39 -13.13
CA TYR A 34 2.90 -8.93 -13.03
C TYR A 34 4.30 -8.41 -12.67
N ASN A 35 5.12 -9.25 -12.04
CA ASN A 35 6.47 -8.89 -11.63
C ASN A 35 7.55 -9.49 -12.54
N GLN A 36 7.16 -10.16 -13.62
CA GLN A 36 8.08 -10.49 -14.69
C GLN A 36 8.45 -9.20 -15.42
N ARG A 37 9.74 -8.88 -15.42
CA ARG A 37 10.24 -7.71 -16.13
C ARG A 37 9.91 -7.84 -17.61
N HIS A 38 9.29 -6.80 -18.16
CA HIS A 38 9.06 -6.70 -19.60
C HIS A 38 10.37 -6.28 -20.29
N GLN A 39 10.75 -6.94 -21.38
CA GLN A 39 11.97 -6.62 -22.15
C GLN A 39 11.97 -5.17 -22.68
N GLU A 40 10.80 -4.55 -22.79
CA GLU A 40 10.62 -3.17 -23.27
C GLU A 40 10.90 -2.10 -22.20
N LEU A 41 11.17 -2.46 -20.95
CA LEU A 41 11.44 -1.49 -19.88
C LEU A 41 12.94 -1.20 -19.76
N ASP A 42 13.30 0.03 -20.10
CA ASP A 42 14.65 0.57 -19.97
C ASP A 42 15.26 0.27 -18.60
N GLU A 43 16.53 -0.12 -18.61
CA GLU A 43 17.35 -0.14 -17.40
C GLU A 43 17.70 1.29 -17.00
N LEU A 44 17.41 1.63 -15.75
CA LEU A 44 17.63 2.96 -15.22
C LEU A 44 18.84 2.97 -14.28
N PRO A 45 19.68 4.00 -14.33
CA PRO A 45 20.76 4.19 -13.37
C PRO A 45 20.27 4.27 -11.92
N ASP A 46 21.07 3.76 -10.98
CA ASP A 46 20.73 3.71 -9.56
C ASP A 46 20.49 5.09 -8.93
N ASN A 47 21.19 6.13 -9.41
CA ASN A 47 21.00 7.50 -8.91
C ASN A 47 19.59 8.02 -9.24
N ILE A 48 19.09 7.75 -10.44
CA ILE A 48 17.73 8.14 -10.86
C ILE A 48 16.68 7.42 -10.00
N ILE A 49 16.90 6.13 -9.74
CA ILE A 49 16.04 5.33 -8.86
C ILE A 49 16.06 5.90 -7.43
N ALA A 50 17.24 6.26 -6.91
CA ALA A 50 17.40 6.82 -5.57
C ALA A 50 16.70 8.18 -5.42
N GLU A 51 16.87 9.09 -6.39
CA GLU A 51 16.16 10.37 -6.42
C GLU A 51 14.64 10.17 -6.44
N PHE A 52 14.16 9.23 -7.26
CA PHE A 52 12.74 8.93 -7.33
C PHE A 52 12.19 8.36 -6.02
N LYS A 53 12.96 7.52 -5.30
CA LYS A 53 12.59 7.08 -3.95
C LYS A 53 12.42 8.27 -2.99
N GLN A 54 13.25 9.31 -3.08
CA GLN A 54 13.07 10.52 -2.27
C GLN A 54 11.79 11.28 -2.63
N ILE A 55 11.44 11.37 -3.92
CA ILE A 55 10.18 11.95 -4.38
C ILE A 55 8.98 11.18 -3.81
N LEU A 56 9.03 9.84 -3.86
CA LEU A 56 8.05 8.94 -3.26
C LEU A 56 7.84 9.22 -1.76
N LEU A 57 8.95 9.34 -1.00
CA LEU A 57 8.92 9.65 0.42
C LEU A 57 8.25 11.00 0.70
N ALA A 58 8.61 12.03 -0.07
CA ALA A 58 7.99 13.35 0.05
C ALA A 58 6.48 13.29 -0.21
N GLU A 59 6.03 12.53 -1.22
CA GLU A 59 4.61 12.33 -1.51
C GLU A 59 3.88 11.57 -0.39
N ILE A 60 4.50 10.55 0.21
CA ILE A 60 3.96 9.85 1.39
C ILE A 60 3.81 10.84 2.55
N HIS A 61 4.84 11.63 2.86
CA HIS A 61 4.82 12.62 3.95
C HIS A 61 3.79 13.73 3.73
N LYS A 62 3.49 14.11 2.48
CA LYS A 62 2.35 15.01 2.18
C LYS A 62 1.01 14.39 2.58
N LYS A 63 0.88 13.07 2.54
CA LYS A 63 -0.32 12.32 2.94
C LYS A 63 -0.41 12.02 4.45
N LEU A 64 0.55 12.49 5.25
CA LEU A 64 0.58 12.35 6.72
C LEU A 64 0.33 13.67 7.47
N PRO A 65 -0.77 14.41 7.23
CA PRO A 65 -1.11 15.65 7.95
C PRO A 65 -1.45 15.39 9.43
N LEU A 66 -1.29 16.42 10.27
CA LEU A 66 -1.62 16.38 11.72
C LEU A 66 -3.11 16.23 12.03
N ASN A 67 -3.99 16.50 11.06
CA ASN A 67 -5.43 16.55 11.32
C ASN A 67 -6.04 15.15 11.40
N PHE A 68 -6.60 14.80 12.56
CA PHE A 68 -7.31 13.54 12.79
C PHE A 68 -8.43 13.26 11.76
N ARG A 69 -9.11 14.29 11.24
CA ARG A 69 -10.16 14.13 10.20
C ARG A 69 -9.63 13.57 8.89
N SER A 70 -8.33 13.70 8.67
CA SER A 70 -7.65 13.18 7.49
C SER A 70 -6.96 11.84 7.75
N MET A 71 -7.17 11.20 8.90
CA MET A 71 -6.76 9.81 9.12
C MET A 71 -7.58 8.84 8.28
N GLY A 72 -6.98 7.71 7.93
CA GLY A 72 -7.62 6.64 7.15
C GLY A 72 -6.76 6.17 5.98
N LYS A 73 -7.31 5.27 5.18
CA LYS A 73 -6.63 4.68 4.02
C LYS A 73 -6.12 5.79 3.09
N LYS A 74 -4.81 5.78 2.83
CA LYS A 74 -4.16 6.66 1.85
C LYS A 74 -3.77 5.87 0.62
N ILE A 75 -4.01 6.48 -0.53
CA ILE A 75 -3.51 6.01 -1.81
C ILE A 75 -2.43 7.01 -2.22
N VAL A 76 -1.23 6.50 -2.50
CA VAL A 76 -0.13 7.27 -3.05
C VAL A 76 -0.11 7.00 -4.54
N SER A 77 -0.38 8.03 -5.35
CA SER A 77 -0.33 7.95 -6.80
C SER A 77 0.68 8.93 -7.32
N ILE A 78 1.60 8.45 -8.16
CA ILE A 78 2.76 9.25 -8.58
C ILE A 78 2.88 9.26 -10.09
N PRO A 79 2.94 10.47 -10.70
CA PRO A 79 3.20 10.60 -12.12
C PRO A 79 4.67 10.32 -12.40
N CYS A 80 4.97 9.19 -13.03
CA CYS A 80 6.33 8.82 -13.41
C CYS A 80 6.30 7.89 -14.63
N PRO A 81 7.44 7.69 -15.33
CA PRO A 81 7.57 6.63 -16.33
C PRO A 81 7.24 5.25 -15.75
N GLU A 82 6.82 4.33 -16.62
CA GLU A 82 6.55 2.95 -16.21
C GLU A 82 7.80 2.24 -15.71
N SER A 83 8.93 2.45 -16.40
CA SER A 83 10.24 1.85 -16.10
C SER A 83 10.74 2.21 -14.70
N ILE A 84 10.59 3.46 -14.25
CA ILE A 84 11.05 3.87 -12.92
C ILE A 84 10.15 3.33 -11.82
N PHE A 85 8.84 3.27 -12.06
CA PHE A 85 7.92 2.63 -11.13
C PHE A 85 8.25 1.15 -10.96
N PHE A 86 8.44 0.45 -12.08
CA PHE A 86 8.80 -0.97 -12.07
C PHE A 86 10.18 -1.23 -11.46
N SER A 87 11.15 -0.33 -11.67
CA SER A 87 12.49 -0.45 -11.08
C SER A 87 12.46 -0.37 -9.55
N VAL A 88 11.53 0.38 -8.96
CA VAL A 88 11.37 0.47 -7.50
C VAL A 88 10.48 -0.64 -6.94
N PHE A 89 9.38 -0.96 -7.62
CA PHE A 89 8.33 -1.82 -7.09
C PHE A 89 8.23 -3.19 -7.76
N GLY A 90 9.12 -3.52 -8.69
CA GLY A 90 9.25 -4.85 -9.26
C GLY A 90 9.45 -5.88 -8.15
N GLY A 91 8.67 -6.96 -8.19
CA GLY A 91 8.55 -7.94 -7.11
C GLY A 91 7.39 -7.67 -6.14
N TYR A 92 6.85 -6.45 -6.12
CA TYR A 92 5.77 -6.02 -5.21
C TYR A 92 4.48 -5.59 -5.92
N ILE A 93 4.36 -5.84 -7.23
CA ILE A 93 3.15 -5.52 -8.01
C ILE A 93 2.09 -6.59 -7.75
N HIS A 94 0.92 -6.15 -7.28
CA HIS A 94 -0.19 -7.03 -6.89
C HIS A 94 -1.30 -7.08 -7.94
N TYR A 95 -1.34 -6.06 -8.80
CA TYR A 95 -2.32 -5.93 -9.86
C TYR A 95 -1.74 -5.12 -11.00
N HIS A 96 -1.95 -5.62 -12.22
CA HIS A 96 -1.66 -4.91 -13.45
C HIS A 96 -2.90 -4.94 -14.37
N SER A 97 -3.21 -3.80 -14.99
CA SER A 97 -4.21 -3.69 -16.06
C SER A 97 -3.57 -3.12 -17.32
N TYR A 98 -3.24 -3.98 -18.28
CA TYR A 98 -2.66 -3.58 -19.58
C TYR A 98 -3.50 -2.51 -20.29
N SER A 99 -4.80 -2.75 -20.44
CA SER A 99 -5.71 -1.84 -21.16
C SER A 99 -5.86 -0.45 -20.51
N LYS A 100 -5.57 -0.35 -19.21
CA LYS A 100 -5.70 0.91 -18.45
C LYS A 100 -4.33 1.51 -18.10
N GLY A 101 -3.23 0.78 -18.36
CA GLY A 101 -1.89 1.12 -17.90
C GLY A 101 -1.84 1.40 -16.40
N ILE A 102 -2.28 0.44 -15.56
CA ILE A 102 -2.34 0.63 -14.09
C ILE A 102 -1.55 -0.45 -13.38
N TYR A 103 -0.59 -0.05 -12.54
CA TYR A 103 0.01 -0.93 -11.54
C TYR A 103 -0.46 -0.57 -10.13
N LYS A 104 -0.61 -1.58 -9.28
CA LYS A 104 -0.91 -1.39 -7.86
C LYS A 104 -0.04 -2.29 -6.99
N CYS A 105 0.56 -1.69 -5.97
CA CYS A 105 1.27 -2.36 -4.91
C CYS A 105 0.49 -2.20 -3.61
N ILE A 106 0.10 -3.32 -3.00
CA ILE A 106 -0.73 -3.37 -1.81
C ILE A 106 0.13 -3.95 -0.67
N PHE A 107 0.46 -3.12 0.31
CA PHE A 107 1.21 -3.59 1.48
C PHE A 107 0.30 -3.59 2.72
N ARG A 108 0.33 -4.71 3.46
CA ARG A 108 -0.54 -4.97 4.61
C ARG A 108 0.19 -5.77 5.69
N GLY A 109 -0.18 -5.52 6.93
CA GLY A 109 0.33 -6.24 8.10
C GLY A 109 1.67 -5.71 8.60
N HIS A 110 2.15 -6.27 9.70
CA HIS A 110 3.27 -5.75 10.47
C HIS A 110 4.59 -5.67 9.69
N GLU A 111 4.82 -6.58 8.74
CA GLU A 111 6.02 -6.62 7.89
C GLU A 111 6.10 -5.45 6.88
N THR A 112 4.98 -4.74 6.67
CA THR A 112 4.91 -3.64 5.70
C THR A 112 5.94 -2.57 5.97
N TYR A 113 6.19 -2.26 7.25
CA TYR A 113 7.11 -1.19 7.59
C TYR A 113 8.55 -1.52 7.21
N GLN A 114 8.98 -2.75 7.47
CA GLN A 114 10.31 -3.24 7.13
C GLN A 114 10.49 -3.36 5.61
N VAL A 115 9.49 -3.89 4.91
CA VAL A 115 9.52 -4.01 3.44
C VAL A 115 9.66 -2.64 2.79
N LEU A 116 8.85 -1.65 3.22
CA LEU A 116 8.93 -0.30 2.67
C LEU A 116 10.20 0.45 3.12
N SER A 117 10.72 0.20 4.32
CA SER A 117 12.04 0.72 4.72
C SER A 117 13.13 0.24 3.77
N THR A 118 13.12 -1.05 3.43
CA THR A 118 14.08 -1.64 2.47
C THR A 118 13.91 -1.05 1.08
N ILE A 119 12.66 -0.93 0.58
CA ILE A 119 12.38 -0.37 -0.75
C ILE A 119 12.86 1.09 -0.83
N PHE A 120 12.54 1.91 0.17
CA PHE A 120 12.90 3.34 0.15
C PHE A 120 14.31 3.63 0.67
N ASN A 121 15.00 2.63 1.22
CA ASN A 121 16.24 2.80 1.97
C ASN A 121 16.11 3.87 3.07
N SER A 122 15.05 3.78 3.88
CA SER A 122 14.74 4.79 4.91
C SER A 122 13.91 4.23 6.06
N ASP A 123 14.45 4.23 7.27
CA ASP A 123 13.74 3.81 8.48
C ASP A 123 12.68 4.80 8.96
N GLN A 124 12.64 5.99 8.35
CA GLN A 124 11.69 7.06 8.70
C GLN A 124 10.68 7.32 7.57
N TRP A 125 10.59 6.42 6.58
CA TRP A 125 9.70 6.59 5.43
C TRP A 125 8.25 6.88 5.83
N GLY A 126 7.80 6.21 6.91
CA GLY A 126 6.45 6.29 7.40
C GLY A 126 6.26 7.28 8.54
N LYS A 127 7.26 8.10 8.89
CA LYS A 127 7.22 9.05 10.01
C LYS A 127 7.47 10.48 9.52
N LYS A 128 6.63 11.42 9.96
CA LYS A 128 6.81 12.85 9.71
C LYS A 128 6.85 13.61 11.02
N ILE A 129 7.89 14.41 11.21
CA ILE A 129 8.10 15.27 12.38
C ILE A 129 7.82 16.72 11.96
N TYR A 130 7.05 17.44 12.78
CA TYR A 130 6.68 18.84 12.57
C TYR A 130 7.55 19.78 13.43
N SER A 131 7.53 21.07 13.11
CA SER A 131 8.32 22.10 13.81
C SER A 131 8.03 22.19 15.31
N GLN A 132 6.86 21.75 15.77
CA GLN A 132 6.47 21.70 17.18
C GLN A 132 6.72 20.33 17.83
N ASN A 133 7.63 19.52 17.27
CA ASN A 133 7.94 18.15 17.68
C ASN A 133 6.75 17.16 17.67
N GLN A 134 5.61 17.56 17.12
CA GLN A 134 4.50 16.66 16.85
C GLN A 134 4.89 15.66 15.75
N GLN A 135 4.34 14.46 15.81
CA GLN A 135 4.70 13.37 14.90
C GLN A 135 3.45 12.70 14.35
N THR A 136 3.47 12.42 13.06
CA THR A 136 2.49 11.55 12.40
C THR A 136 3.21 10.35 11.82
N TYR A 137 2.58 9.18 11.89
CA TYR A 137 3.20 7.94 11.42
C TYR A 137 2.19 7.01 10.75
N VAL A 138 2.70 6.19 9.84
CA VAL A 138 1.96 5.11 9.20
C VAL A 138 1.80 3.96 10.18
N VAL A 139 0.57 3.47 10.34
CA VAL A 139 0.24 2.33 11.18
C VAL A 139 -0.09 1.13 10.30
N CYS A 140 0.76 0.10 10.34
CA CYS A 140 0.64 -1.14 9.58
C CYS A 140 0.29 -2.33 10.50
N LEU A 141 -0.81 -2.25 11.23
CA LEU A 141 -1.25 -3.34 12.11
C LEU A 141 -2.01 -4.41 11.32
N ASP A 142 -1.79 -5.68 11.66
CA ASP A 142 -2.73 -6.73 11.29
C ASP A 142 -4.06 -6.43 11.99
N SER A 143 -5.18 -6.45 11.26
CA SER A 143 -6.49 -6.37 11.91
C SER A 143 -6.60 -7.55 12.88
N PRO A 144 -6.91 -7.33 14.17
CA PRO A 144 -7.18 -8.45 15.05
C PRO A 144 -8.31 -9.24 14.39
N SER A 145 -8.05 -10.52 14.14
CA SER A 145 -9.10 -11.50 13.92
C SER A 145 -10.17 -11.25 14.99
N GLN A 146 -11.44 -11.26 14.61
CA GLN A 146 -12.54 -11.03 15.55
C GLN A 146 -12.60 -12.05 16.71
N ASP A 147 -11.64 -12.97 16.81
CA ASP A 147 -11.57 -14.07 17.76
C ASP A 147 -10.30 -14.05 18.61
N THR A 148 -9.95 -12.91 19.22
CA THR A 148 -8.92 -12.95 20.28
C THR A 148 -9.20 -11.92 21.37
N SER A 149 -9.70 -12.44 22.49
CA SER A 149 -9.78 -11.81 23.81
C SER A 149 -8.38 -11.61 24.41
N VAL A 150 -7.50 -10.87 23.74
CA VAL A 150 -6.22 -10.46 24.33
C VAL A 150 -6.40 -9.06 24.88
N ILE A 151 -6.40 -8.98 26.21
CA ILE A 151 -6.35 -7.76 27.00
C ILE A 151 -4.90 -7.25 26.88
N GLU A 152 -4.53 -6.73 25.71
CA GLU A 152 -3.43 -5.78 25.62
C GLU A 152 -4.02 -4.39 25.87
N GLU A 153 -3.29 -3.55 26.63
CA GLU A 153 -3.68 -2.18 26.95
C GLU A 153 -4.14 -1.47 25.67
N ILE A 154 -5.46 -1.30 25.55
CA ILE A 154 -6.08 -0.68 24.40
C ILE A 154 -5.46 0.71 24.27
N ASP A 155 -4.77 0.95 23.15
CA ASP A 155 -4.25 2.25 22.73
C ASP A 155 -5.26 3.34 23.15
N PRO A 156 -4.87 4.35 23.94
CA PRO A 156 -5.79 5.40 24.39
C PRO A 156 -6.61 6.01 23.24
N LEU A 157 -6.03 6.08 22.04
CA LEU A 157 -6.73 6.51 20.83
C LEU A 157 -7.81 5.51 20.39
N GLU A 158 -7.54 4.21 20.49
CA GLU A 158 -8.50 3.14 20.22
C GLU A 158 -9.64 3.12 21.25
N LYS A 159 -9.34 3.39 22.52
CA LYS A 159 -10.34 3.54 23.59
C LYS A 159 -11.26 4.74 23.33
N LEU A 160 -10.70 5.89 22.93
CA LEU A 160 -11.48 7.09 22.56
C LEU A 160 -12.36 6.85 21.32
N LEU A 161 -11.85 6.15 20.31
CA LEU A 161 -12.62 5.80 19.12
C LEU A 161 -13.77 4.83 19.44
N GLN A 162 -13.57 3.89 20.38
CA GLN A 162 -14.62 2.97 20.83
C GLN A 162 -15.72 3.67 21.62
N LEU A 163 -15.38 4.62 22.49
CA LEU A 163 -16.34 5.41 23.27
C LEU A 163 -17.21 6.35 22.40
N SER A 164 -16.71 6.77 21.23
CA SER A 164 -17.45 7.61 20.29
C SER A 164 -18.49 6.86 19.42
N LYS A 165 -18.57 5.52 19.52
CA LYS A 165 -19.50 4.69 18.74
C LYS A 165 -20.94 4.80 19.23
N LYS A 166 -21.64 5.88 18.86
CA LYS A 166 -23.11 5.81 18.70
C LYS A 166 -23.42 4.76 17.62
N LYS A 167 -24.51 3.98 17.77
CA LYS A 167 -24.93 2.86 16.89
C LYS A 167 -25.25 3.29 15.43
N THR A 168 -24.31 3.88 14.71
CA THR A 168 -24.44 4.23 13.31
C THR A 168 -23.14 3.95 12.55
N ARG A 169 -23.23 2.91 11.71
CA ARG A 169 -22.29 2.47 10.66
C ARG A 169 -20.96 1.87 11.16
N GLN A 170 -20.63 0.70 10.62
CA GLN A 170 -19.29 0.11 10.71
C GLN A 170 -18.23 1.20 10.46
N PRO A 171 -17.08 1.16 11.15
CA PRO A 171 -16.01 2.13 10.91
C PRO A 171 -15.68 2.15 9.42
N ARG A 172 -15.64 3.34 8.80
CA ARG A 172 -15.32 3.52 7.37
C ARG A 172 -13.90 3.06 6.98
N PHE A 173 -13.12 2.53 7.92
CA PHE A 173 -11.67 2.37 7.80
C PHE A 173 -11.23 0.97 8.22
N LEU A 174 -10.62 0.24 7.28
CA LEU A 174 -9.72 -0.87 7.59
C LEU A 174 -8.34 -0.26 7.90
N ARG A 175 -7.86 -0.44 9.13
CA ARG A 175 -6.52 -0.01 9.60
C ARG A 175 -5.45 -0.90 8.93
N GLY A 176 -4.26 -0.38 8.66
CA GLY A 176 -3.09 -1.22 8.33
C GLY A 176 -2.74 -1.47 6.86
N GLU A 177 -3.30 -0.72 5.90
CA GLU A 177 -2.97 -0.86 4.46
C GLU A 177 -2.42 0.43 3.86
N ILE A 178 -1.34 0.30 3.09
CA ILE A 178 -0.85 1.34 2.17
C ILE A 178 -0.94 0.84 0.72
N LEU A 179 -1.54 1.67 -0.13
CA LEU A 179 -1.70 1.41 -1.56
C LEU A 179 -0.84 2.40 -2.35
N ILE A 180 0.09 1.88 -3.12
CA ILE A 180 0.89 2.65 -4.08
C ILE A 180 0.38 2.31 -5.48
N GLU A 181 0.03 3.32 -6.27
CA GLU A 181 -0.57 3.17 -7.59
C GLU A 181 0.20 3.98 -8.64
N TRP A 182 0.48 3.32 -9.76
CA TRP A 182 0.91 3.97 -10.99
C TRP A 182 -0.20 3.93 -12.03
N LYS A 183 -0.33 5.02 -12.80
CA LYS A 183 -1.26 5.13 -13.92
C LYS A 183 -0.56 5.78 -15.09
N LYS A 184 -0.64 5.15 -16.26
CA LYS A 184 -0.21 5.73 -17.53
C LYS A 184 -0.99 7.02 -17.76
N LYS A 185 -0.28 8.13 -17.98
CA LYS A 185 -0.91 9.37 -18.41
C LYS A 185 -1.32 9.24 -19.88
N ASN A 186 -2.62 9.43 -20.16
CA ASN A 186 -3.07 9.69 -21.52
C ASN A 186 -2.68 11.12 -21.86
N ILE A 187 -1.60 11.29 -22.63
CA ILE A 187 -1.34 12.57 -23.27
C ILE A 187 -2.37 12.68 -24.39
N GLN A 188 -3.51 13.33 -24.13
CA GLN A 188 -4.28 13.89 -25.23
C GLN A 188 -3.37 14.94 -25.87
N ARG A 189 -2.84 14.60 -27.06
CA ARG A 189 -2.16 15.55 -27.93
C ARG A 189 -3.18 16.63 -28.28
N ASN A 190 -3.21 17.72 -27.53
CA ASN A 190 -3.72 18.98 -28.06
C ASN A 190 -2.68 19.46 -29.08
N GLN A 191 -2.77 18.95 -30.31
CA GLN A 191 -2.26 19.67 -31.46
C GLN A 191 -3.13 20.92 -31.59
N ARG A 192 -2.70 22.01 -30.94
CA ARG A 192 -3.01 23.34 -31.44
C ARG A 192 -1.87 23.68 -32.38
N GLU A 193 -2.11 23.38 -33.65
CA GLU A 193 -1.37 23.97 -34.77
C GLU A 193 -1.46 25.48 -34.60
N TYR A 194 -0.31 26.12 -34.36
CA TYR A 194 -0.15 27.54 -34.67
C TYR A 194 0.44 27.57 -36.08
N ILE A 195 -0.43 27.84 -37.06
CA ILE A 195 -0.07 28.52 -38.30
C ILE A 195 -0.22 30.01 -38.03
#